data_AF-A0A220W8A9-F1
#
_entry.id   AF-A0A220W8A9-F1
#
_cell.length_a   1.000
_cell.length_b   1.000
_cell.length_c   1.000
_cell.angle_alpha   90.00
_cell.angle_beta   90.00
_cell.angle_gamma   90.00
#
_symmetry.space_group_name_H-M   'P 1'
#
loop_
_entity.id
_entity.type
_entity.pdbx_description
1 polymer ?
#
loop_
_entity_poly.entity_id
_entity_poly.type
_entity_poly.pdbx_seq_one_letter_code
_entity_poly.pdbx_strand_id
1 'polypeptide(L)'
;MIPIAIINSRSETMVVASLLDAAGILVHIGGYNHASVSIYPLALGGFRLTVPAFQHAQASAVILDTPGLGEFSYSYGLRRAVVKFLLLWVGIISFLAIPWILYDPEFWHPSLAIALSVLGIPVNPQGRSEYFLDVSGEA
;
A
#
# COMPACT_ATOMS: atom_id res chain seq x y z
N MET A 1 16.70 -14.22 -13.09
CA MET A 1 15.86 -13.71 -11.98
C MET A 1 14.69 -12.97 -12.62
N ILE A 2 13.46 -13.39 -12.35
CA ILE A 2 12.21 -12.80 -12.86
C ILE A 2 11.48 -12.15 -11.67
N PRO A 3 10.92 -10.93 -11.81
CA PRO A 3 10.15 -10.30 -10.73
C PRO A 3 8.83 -11.05 -10.52
N ILE A 4 8.53 -11.36 -9.26
CA ILE A 4 7.27 -12.00 -8.86
C ILE A 4 6.33 -11.03 -8.15
N ALA A 5 6.86 -10.03 -7.46
CA ALA A 5 6.06 -9.01 -6.79
C ALA A 5 6.81 -7.69 -6.63
N ILE A 6 6.08 -6.59 -6.69
CA ILE A 6 6.53 -5.26 -6.25
C ILE A 6 5.68 -4.85 -5.05
N ILE A 7 6.34 -4.70 -3.90
CA ILE A 7 5.69 -4.52 -2.61
C ILE A 7 6.21 -3.24 -1.96
N ASN A 8 5.31 -2.34 -1.56
CA ASN A 8 5.71 -1.06 -0.94
C ASN A 8 6.04 -1.20 0.56
N SER A 9 5.49 -2.24 1.20
CA SER A 9 5.71 -2.55 2.61
C SER A 9 6.91 -3.49 2.83
N ARG A 10 7.88 -3.05 3.63
CA ARG A 10 9.03 -3.90 4.03
C ARG A 10 8.57 -5.15 4.78
N SER A 11 7.63 -4.99 5.71
CA SER A 11 7.13 -6.11 6.52
C SER A 11 6.47 -7.18 5.66
N GLU A 12 5.67 -6.77 4.69
CA GLU A 12 5.04 -7.68 3.72
C GLU A 12 6.08 -8.36 2.84
N THR A 13 7.07 -7.61 2.35
CA THR A 13 8.17 -8.16 1.54
C THR A 13 8.92 -9.25 2.29
N MET A 14 9.21 -9.04 3.58
CA MET A 14 9.88 -10.02 4.42
C MET A 14 9.01 -11.25 4.68
N VAL A 15 7.70 -11.07 4.90
CA VAL A 15 6.76 -12.18 5.08
C VAL A 15 6.70 -13.02 3.80
N VAL A 16 6.50 -12.41 2.63
CA VAL A 16 6.44 -13.12 1.35
C VAL A 16 7.77 -13.81 1.03
N ALA A 17 8.90 -13.14 1.27
CA ALA A 17 10.22 -13.76 1.10
C ALA A 17 10.42 -14.97 2.02
N SER A 18 10.04 -14.86 3.29
CA SER A 18 10.16 -15.98 4.25
C SER A 18 9.26 -17.16 3.90
N LEU A 19 8.07 -16.89 3.33
CA LEU A 19 7.14 -17.91 2.88
C LEU A 19 7.70 -18.70 1.69
N LEU A 20 8.26 -18.00 0.71
CA LEU A 20 8.91 -18.62 -0.44
C LEU A 20 10.20 -19.37 -0.04
N ASP A 21 11.00 -18.80 0.87
CA ASP A 21 12.19 -19.47 1.40
C ASP A 21 11.82 -20.76 2.17
N ALA A 22 10.74 -20.74 2.96
CA ALA A 22 10.20 -21.93 3.63
C ALA A 22 9.71 -23.01 2.64
N ALA A 23 9.26 -22.60 1.45
CA ALA A 23 8.91 -23.51 0.35
C ALA A 23 10.14 -24.02 -0.44
N GLY A 24 11.36 -23.64 -0.04
CA GLY A 24 12.62 -24.01 -0.71
C GLY A 24 12.87 -23.24 -2.00
N ILE A 25 12.20 -22.10 -2.18
CA ILE A 25 12.31 -21.25 -3.37
C ILE A 25 13.34 -20.17 -3.10
N LEU A 26 14.30 -20.02 -4.01
CA LEU A 26 15.32 -18.99 -3.89
C LEU A 26 14.69 -17.63 -4.20
N VAL A 27 14.75 -16.71 -3.23
CA VAL A 27 14.22 -15.35 -3.39
C VAL A 27 15.31 -14.32 -3.21
N HIS A 28 15.30 -13.31 -4.07
CA HIS A 28 16.13 -12.12 -3.94
C HIS A 28 15.26 -10.87 -3.76
N ILE A 29 15.55 -10.11 -2.70
CA ILE A 29 14.88 -8.86 -2.37
C ILE A 29 15.71 -7.68 -2.88
N GLY A 30 15.26 -7.07 -3.98
CA GLY A 30 15.80 -5.83 -4.52
C GLY A 30 15.35 -4.62 -3.69
N GLY A 31 16.27 -3.68 -3.46
CA GLY A 31 15.97 -2.43 -2.74
C GLY A 31 16.10 -2.50 -1.21
N TYR A 32 16.45 -3.66 -0.64
CA TYR A 32 16.53 -3.87 0.81
C TYR A 32 17.54 -2.93 1.50
N ASN A 33 18.67 -2.63 0.85
CA ASN A 33 19.75 -1.80 1.42
C ASN A 33 19.50 -0.28 1.34
N HIS A 34 18.48 0.18 0.59
CA HIS A 34 18.21 1.61 0.41
C HIS A 34 17.34 2.22 1.53
N ALA A 35 16.81 1.40 2.43
CA ALA A 35 15.82 1.81 3.44
C ALA A 35 16.38 2.11 4.84
N SER A 36 17.71 2.20 5.03
CA SER A 36 18.26 2.41 6.39
C SER A 36 18.01 3.81 6.96
N VAL A 37 17.67 4.82 6.15
CA VAL A 37 17.41 6.18 6.67
C VAL A 37 16.42 7.04 5.85
N SER A 38 15.88 6.60 4.70
CA SER A 38 15.15 7.52 3.79
C SER A 38 13.71 7.10 3.46
N ILE A 39 12.84 8.12 3.39
CA ILE A 39 11.38 8.12 3.30
C ILE A 39 10.84 7.59 1.94
N TYR A 40 11.67 7.05 1.06
CA TYR A 40 11.33 6.91 -0.37
C TYR A 40 11.15 5.48 -0.96
N PRO A 41 10.66 4.43 -0.24
CA PRO A 41 10.28 3.18 -0.93
C PRO A 41 9.25 3.42 -2.04
N LEU A 42 8.32 4.36 -1.83
CA LEU A 42 7.30 4.74 -2.81
C LEU A 42 7.88 5.44 -4.05
N ALA A 43 8.89 6.32 -3.90
CA ALA A 43 9.51 6.98 -5.06
C ALA A 43 10.49 6.07 -5.82
N LEU A 44 11.01 5.02 -5.17
CA LEU A 44 11.87 4.01 -5.80
C LEU A 44 11.07 2.87 -6.47
N GLY A 45 9.73 2.91 -6.38
CA GLY A 45 8.86 1.90 -6.97
C GLY A 45 8.83 0.58 -6.19
N GLY A 46 8.95 0.63 -4.87
CA GLY A 46 8.77 -0.50 -3.96
C GLY A 46 9.96 -1.47 -3.85
N PHE A 47 9.81 -2.45 -2.96
CA PHE A 47 10.72 -3.60 -2.85
C PHE A 47 10.37 -4.62 -3.93
N ARG A 48 11.38 -5.05 -4.68
CA ARG A 48 11.20 -6.00 -5.78
C ARG A 48 11.57 -7.39 -5.32
N LEU A 49 10.61 -8.30 -5.33
CA LEU A 49 10.86 -9.72 -5.10
C LEU A 49 11.14 -10.39 -6.44
N THR A 50 12.28 -11.07 -6.53
CA THR A 50 12.70 -11.77 -7.73
C THR A 50 13.05 -13.21 -7.42
N VAL A 51 12.68 -14.13 -8.33
CA VAL A 51 12.92 -15.57 -8.23
C VAL A 51 13.63 -16.09 -9.48
N PRO A 52 14.34 -17.23 -9.42
CA PRO A 52 14.85 -17.88 -10.62
C PRO A 52 13.72 -18.25 -11.60
N ALA A 53 13.97 -18.12 -12.90
CA ALA A 53 12.94 -18.36 -13.92
C ALA A 53 12.34 -19.77 -13.86
N PHE A 54 13.16 -20.77 -13.53
CA PHE A 54 12.74 -22.17 -13.41
C PHE A 54 11.85 -22.45 -12.18
N GLN A 55 11.83 -21.55 -11.18
CA GLN A 55 10.97 -21.66 -9.99
C GLN A 55 9.76 -20.72 -10.05
N HIS A 56 9.59 -19.96 -11.14
CA HIS A 56 8.56 -18.93 -11.23
C HIS A 56 7.14 -19.50 -11.11
N ALA A 57 6.84 -20.60 -11.80
CA ALA A 57 5.53 -21.25 -11.74
C ALA A 57 5.26 -21.82 -10.33
N GLN A 58 6.26 -22.46 -9.72
CA GLN A 58 6.16 -23.00 -8.36
C GLN A 58 5.96 -21.89 -7.33
N ALA A 59 6.67 -20.78 -7.46
CA ALA A 59 6.52 -19.61 -6.59
C ALA A 59 5.15 -18.95 -6.75
N SER A 60 4.64 -18.91 -7.98
CA SER A 60 3.29 -18.40 -8.26
C SER A 60 2.22 -19.27 -7.59
N ALA A 61 2.35 -20.60 -7.70
CA ALA A 61 1.45 -21.55 -7.06
C ALA A 61 1.44 -21.41 -5.53
N VAL A 62 2.62 -21.33 -4.90
CA VAL A 62 2.74 -21.15 -3.44
C VAL A 62 2.08 -19.85 -2.96
N ILE A 63 2.19 -18.76 -3.72
CA ILE A 63 1.53 -17.49 -3.39
C ILE A 63 0.00 -17.60 -3.54
N LEU A 64 -0.48 -18.25 -4.61
CA LEU A 64 -1.91 -18.46 -4.83
C LEU A 64 -2.56 -19.38 -3.79
N ASP A 65 -1.84 -20.42 -3.37
CA ASP A 65 -2.29 -21.40 -2.37
C ASP A 65 -2.29 -20.85 -0.94
N THR A 66 -1.69 -19.67 -0.71
CA THR A 66 -1.63 -19.06 0.61
C THR A 66 -2.76 -18.05 0.79
N PRO A 67 -3.86 -18.41 1.51
CA PRO A 67 -4.95 -17.48 1.77
C PRO A 67 -4.46 -16.32 2.64
N GLY A 68 -4.77 -15.09 2.22
CA GLY A 68 -4.45 -13.86 2.97
C GLY A 68 -3.26 -13.07 2.44
N LEU A 69 -2.47 -13.60 1.49
CA LEU A 69 -1.48 -12.78 0.77
C LEU A 69 -2.21 -11.76 -0.12
N GLY A 70 -2.17 -10.48 0.27
CA GLY A 70 -2.88 -9.38 -0.38
C GLY A 70 -4.18 -8.93 0.32
N GLU A 71 -4.67 -9.70 1.30
CA GLU A 71 -5.80 -9.29 2.16
C GLU A 71 -5.29 -8.73 3.48
N PHE A 72 -4.90 -7.45 3.47
CA PHE A 72 -4.64 -6.74 4.72
C PHE A 72 -5.97 -6.34 5.38
N SER A 73 -6.37 -7.15 6.35
CA SER A 73 -7.38 -6.74 7.32
C SER A 73 -6.78 -5.64 8.20
N TYR A 74 -7.17 -4.39 7.95
CA TYR A 74 -6.80 -3.29 8.83
C TYR A 74 -7.23 -3.59 10.26
N SER A 75 -6.30 -3.45 11.22
CA SER A 75 -6.68 -3.53 12.62
C SER A 75 -7.76 -2.48 12.89
N TYR A 76 -8.86 -2.91 13.50
CA TYR A 76 -10.02 -2.07 13.77
C TYR A 76 -9.63 -0.80 14.56
N GLY A 77 -8.57 -0.90 15.38
CA GLY A 77 -7.98 0.20 16.13
C GLY A 77 -7.35 1.28 15.23
N LEU A 78 -6.57 0.88 14.22
CA LEU A 78 -5.91 1.84 13.31
C LEU A 78 -6.95 2.59 12.48
N ARG A 79 -7.96 1.89 11.96
CA ARG A 79 -9.07 2.51 11.23
C ARG A 79 -9.80 3.54 12.09
N ARG A 80 -10.09 3.19 13.35
CA ARG A 80 -10.75 4.10 14.29
C ARG A 80 -9.90 5.32 14.63
N ALA A 81 -8.58 5.15 14.77
CA ALA A 81 -7.65 6.26 15.01
C ALA A 81 -7.60 7.23 13.82
N VAL A 82 -7.50 6.70 12.60
CA VAL A 82 -7.49 7.51 11.36
C VAL A 82 -8.79 8.28 11.20
N VAL A 83 -9.96 7.65 11.43
CA VAL A 83 -11.26 8.33 11.36
C VAL A 83 -11.36 9.44 12.41
N LYS A 84 -10.93 9.19 13.65
CA LYS A 84 -10.92 10.22 14.71
C LYS A 84 -10.03 11.40 14.33
N PHE A 85 -8.84 11.13 13.78
CA PHE A 85 -7.93 12.16 13.33
C PHE A 85 -8.53 12.99 12.18
N LEU A 86 -9.10 12.34 11.17
CA LEU A 86 -9.78 13.02 10.06
C LEU A 86 -10.93 13.90 10.55
N LEU A 87 -11.77 13.41 11.46
CA LEU A 87 -12.86 14.19 12.04
C LEU A 87 -12.36 15.40 12.83
N LEU A 88 -11.31 15.22 13.63
CA LEU A 88 -10.68 16.33 14.36
C LEU A 88 -10.14 17.38 13.38
N TRP A 89 -9.47 16.93 12.32
CA TRP A 89 -8.86 17.82 11.33
C TRP A 89 -9.94 18.59 10.56
N VAL A 90 -10.97 17.91 10.05
CA VAL A 90 -12.13 18.58 9.44
C VAL A 90 -12.75 19.59 10.41
N GLY A 91 -12.91 19.24 11.69
CA GLY A 91 -13.43 20.14 12.72
C GLY A 91 -12.59 21.41 12.91
N ILE A 92 -11.26 21.29 12.93
CA ILE A 92 -10.35 22.45 13.04
C ILE A 92 -10.44 23.34 11.79
N ILE A 93 -10.46 22.76 10.58
CA ILE A 93 -10.61 23.52 9.34
C ILE A 93 -11.94 24.26 9.34
N SER A 94 -13.03 23.56 9.66
CA SER A 94 -14.37 24.16 9.73
C SER A 94 -14.40 25.29 10.76
N PHE A 95 -13.82 25.11 11.95
CA PHE A 95 -13.79 26.15 12.98
C PHE A 95 -13.03 27.41 12.53
N LEU A 96 -11.90 27.25 11.84
CA LEU A 96 -11.15 28.38 11.28
C LEU A 96 -11.85 29.03 10.08
N ALA A 97 -12.60 28.26 9.29
CA ALA A 97 -13.25 28.74 8.07
C ALA A 97 -14.60 29.43 8.33
N ILE A 98 -15.33 29.05 9.40
CA ILE A 98 -16.66 29.60 9.74
C ILE A 98 -16.70 31.14 9.79
N PRO A 99 -15.74 31.85 10.43
CA PRO A 99 -15.74 33.31 10.48
C PRO A 99 -15.60 33.96 9.10
N TRP A 100 -14.80 33.36 8.22
CA TRP A 100 -14.58 33.85 6.85
C TRP A 100 -15.78 33.59 5.95
N ILE A 101 -16.41 32.42 6.11
CA ILE A 101 -17.63 32.02 5.41
C ILE A 101 -18.80 32.96 5.74
N LEU A 102 -18.90 33.45 6.98
CA LEU A 102 -19.94 34.39 7.39
C LEU A 102 -19.76 35.79 6.79
N TYR A 103 -18.53 36.14 6.37
CA TYR A 103 -18.18 37.45 5.82
C TYR A 103 -18.26 37.49 4.29
N ASP A 104 -17.96 36.38 3.62
CA ASP A 104 -18.00 36.30 2.15
C ASP A 104 -18.49 34.92 1.66
N PRO A 105 -19.69 34.81 1.06
CA PRO A 105 -20.26 33.54 0.60
C PRO A 105 -19.49 32.88 -0.55
N GLU A 106 -18.72 33.66 -1.34
CA GLU A 106 -17.96 33.12 -2.49
C GLU A 106 -16.78 32.23 -2.04
N PHE A 107 -16.41 32.28 -0.76
CA PHE A 107 -15.31 31.49 -0.18
C PHE A 107 -15.62 29.97 -0.09
N TRP A 108 -16.87 29.56 -0.32
CA TRP A 108 -17.31 28.15 -0.26
C TRP A 108 -16.71 27.27 -1.37
N HIS A 109 -16.55 27.78 -2.58
CA HIS A 109 -16.21 26.95 -3.74
C HIS A 109 -14.82 26.31 -3.70
N PRO A 110 -13.73 27.03 -3.41
CA PRO A 110 -12.40 26.44 -3.44
C PRO A 110 -12.13 25.51 -2.23
N SER A 111 -12.70 25.81 -1.07
CA SER A 111 -12.47 25.06 0.17
C SER A 111 -13.12 23.67 0.15
N LEU A 112 -14.35 23.56 -0.37
CA LEU A 112 -15.02 22.28 -0.59
C LEU A 112 -14.35 21.43 -1.67
N ALA A 113 -13.88 22.08 -2.75
CA ALA A 113 -13.18 21.39 -3.83
C ALA A 113 -11.89 20.71 -3.32
N ILE A 114 -11.12 21.36 -2.44
CA ILE A 114 -9.91 20.79 -1.85
C ILE A 114 -10.25 19.56 -0.98
N ALA A 115 -11.27 19.67 -0.11
CA ALA A 115 -11.69 18.57 0.75
C ALA A 115 -12.23 17.36 -0.04
N LEU A 116 -13.04 17.61 -1.09
CA LEU A 116 -13.52 16.54 -1.97
C LEU A 116 -12.41 15.94 -2.83
N SER A 117 -11.42 16.73 -3.23
CA SER A 117 -10.28 16.23 -4.00
C SER A 117 -9.49 15.18 -3.21
N VAL A 118 -9.37 15.35 -1.88
CA VAL A 118 -8.72 14.36 -1.00
C VAL A 118 -9.50 13.04 -0.94
N LEU A 119 -10.83 13.06 -1.07
CA LEU A 119 -11.66 11.85 -1.18
C LEU A 119 -11.53 11.16 -2.55
N GLY A 120 -11.19 11.93 -3.60
CA GLY A 120 -10.94 11.41 -4.94
C GLY A 120 -9.53 10.84 -5.14
N ILE A 121 -8.58 11.18 -4.25
CA ILE A 121 -7.28 10.52 -4.22
C ILE A 121 -7.53 9.07 -3.78
N PRO A 122 -7.15 8.06 -4.56
CA PRO A 122 -7.20 6.68 -4.11
C PRO A 122 -6.19 6.52 -2.96
N VAL A 123 -6.61 6.83 -1.74
CA VAL A 123 -5.91 6.49 -0.51
C VAL A 123 -6.10 5.00 -0.29
N ASN A 124 -5.33 4.22 -1.04
CA ASN A 124 -4.87 2.94 -0.55
C ASN A 124 -3.54 3.20 0.17
N PRO A 125 -3.53 3.55 1.48
CA PRO A 125 -2.30 3.88 2.19
C PRO A 125 -1.37 2.67 2.34
N GLN A 126 -1.78 1.48 1.88
CA GLN A 126 -0.95 0.28 1.84
C GLN A 126 -0.61 -0.18 0.42
N GLY A 127 -0.96 0.57 -0.62
CA GLY A 127 -0.48 0.39 -2.00
C GLY A 127 -0.41 -1.08 -2.43
N ARG A 128 -1.56 -1.63 -2.83
CA ARG A 128 -1.75 -3.01 -3.32
C ARG A 128 -0.46 -3.52 -4.00
N SER A 129 0.12 -4.57 -3.45
CA SER A 129 1.29 -5.23 -4.04
C SER A 129 0.95 -5.73 -5.43
N GLU A 130 1.73 -5.35 -6.43
CA GLU A 130 1.56 -5.84 -7.79
C GLU A 130 2.27 -7.19 -7.88
N TYR A 131 1.50 -8.28 -7.85
CA TYR A 131 2.01 -9.64 -8.06
C TYR A 131 1.98 -9.98 -9.56
N PHE A 132 3.10 -10.49 -10.08
CA PHE A 132 3.28 -10.95 -11.46
C PHE A 132 3.22 -12.48 -11.49
N LEU A 133 2.05 -13.04 -11.18
CA LEU A 133 1.86 -14.49 -11.07
C LEU A 133 1.62 -15.10 -12.45
N ASP A 134 2.12 -16.33 -12.62
CA ASP A 134 1.77 -17.15 -13.78
C ASP A 134 0.35 -17.74 -13.57
N VAL A 135 -0.60 -17.37 -14.44
CA VAL A 135 -2.03 -17.73 -14.33
C VAL A 135 -2.32 -19.12 -14.95
N SER A 136 -1.30 -19.91 -15.26
CA SER A 136 -1.45 -21.19 -15.98
C SER A 136 -1.99 -22.37 -15.15
N GLY A 137 -2.70 -22.10 -14.04
CA GLY A 137 -3.22 -23.10 -13.09
C GLY A 137 -4.71 -23.44 -13.20
N GLU A 138 -5.45 -22.94 -14.21
CA GLU A 138 -6.83 -23.37 -14.47
C GLU A 138 -7.00 -23.78 -15.95
N ALA A 139 -6.96 -25.09 -16.18
CA ALA A 139 -7.48 -25.77 -17.37
C ALA A 139 -8.24 -27.02 -16.95
#